data_AF-A0A6N8R8S2-F1
#
_entry.id   AF-A0A6N8R8S2-F1
#
_cell.length_a   1.000
_cell.length_b   1.000
_cell.length_c   1.000
_cell.angle_alpha   90.00
_cell.angle_beta   90.00
_cell.angle_gamma   90.00
#
_symmetry.space_group_name_H-M   'P 1'
#
loop_
_entity.id
_entity.type
_entity.pdbx_description
1 polymer ?
#
loop_
_entity_poly.entity_id
_entity_poly.type
_entity_poly.pdbx_seq_one_letter_code
_entity_poly.pdbx_strand_id
1 'polypeptide(L)'
;VNYFFVLGVLLVSSIAGVIVHIPAGIGVLEAVFIALLAGEHTSKGTIIAALLAYRVLYYFIPLLLALICYLLLESQAKKLRAKNEAAM
;
A
#
# COMPACT_ATOMS: atom_id res chain seq x y z
N VAL A 1 -6.54 12.76 18.25
CA VAL A 1 -5.62 11.60 18.16
C VAL A 1 -4.15 11.99 18.21
N ASN A 2 -3.41 11.49 19.20
CA ASN A 2 -1.96 11.67 19.34
C ASN A 2 -1.17 10.75 18.38
N TYR A 3 -0.03 11.19 17.85
CA TYR A 3 0.82 10.40 16.95
C TYR A 3 1.25 9.05 17.56
N PHE A 4 1.71 9.04 18.82
CA PHE A 4 2.16 7.83 19.49
C PHE A 4 1.02 6.83 19.70
N PHE A 5 -0.20 7.33 19.88
CA PHE A 5 -1.38 6.46 19.96
C PHE A 5 -1.68 5.79 18.62
N VAL A 6 -1.71 6.55 17.53
CA VAL A 6 -1.89 6.00 16.18
C VAL A 6 -0.78 5.01 15.82
N LEU A 7 0.47 5.32 16.18
CA LEU A 7 1.61 4.44 16.00
C LEU A 7 1.43 3.13 16.79
N GLY A 8 1.02 3.20 18.06
CA GLY A 8 0.72 2.03 18.87
C GLY A 8 -0.35 1.14 18.23
N VAL A 9 -1.44 1.74 17.74
CA VAL A 9 -2.51 1.03 17.03
C VAL A 9 -2.00 0.38 15.74
N LEU A 10 -1.14 1.07 14.99
CA LEU A 10 -0.53 0.52 13.78
C LEU A 10 0.36 -0.69 14.09
N LEU A 11 1.16 -0.63 15.14
CA LEU A 11 2.01 -1.74 15.57
C LEU A 11 1.18 -2.96 15.99
N VAL A 12 0.13 -2.76 16.78
CA VAL A 12 -0.80 -3.83 17.16
C VAL A 12 -1.49 -4.42 15.91
N SER A 13 -1.94 -3.56 15.00
CA SER A 13 -2.55 -3.98 13.73
C SER A 13 -1.59 -4.82 12.87
N SER A 14 -0.30 -4.51 12.91
CA SER A 14 0.73 -5.22 12.15
C SER A 14 0.92 -6.64 12.68
N ILE A 15 0.97 -6.81 14.01
CA ILE A 15 1.04 -8.14 14.65
C ILE A 15 -0.24 -8.94 14.35
N ALA A 16 -1.41 -8.31 14.47
CA ALA A 16 -2.68 -8.94 14.12
C ALA A 16 -2.71 -9.36 12.64
N GLY A 17 -2.22 -8.50 11.73
CA GLY A 17 -2.15 -8.79 10.30
C GLY A 17 -1.28 -10.01 10.00
N VAL A 18 -0.15 -10.17 10.70
CA VAL A 18 0.72 -11.34 10.57
C VAL A 18 0.00 -12.61 11.02
N ILE A 19 -0.69 -12.58 12.16
CA ILE A 19 -1.40 -13.76 12.70
C ILE A 19 -2.51 -14.24 11.76
N VAL A 20 -3.29 -13.31 11.19
CA VAL A 20 -4.44 -13.67 10.35
C VAL A 20 -4.01 -14.03 8.92
N HIS A 21 -2.76 -13.74 8.52
CA HIS A 21 -2.20 -14.08 7.21
C HIS A 21 -3.09 -13.67 6.01
N ILE A 22 -3.80 -12.53 6.13
CA ILE A 22 -4.61 -12.02 5.03
C ILE A 22 -3.71 -11.22 4.08
N PRO A 23 -3.74 -11.50 2.76
CA PRO A 23 -2.98 -10.73 1.79
C PRO A 23 -3.33 -9.25 1.87
N ALA A 24 -2.31 -8.40 1.91
CA ALA A 24 -2.40 -6.94 2.10
C ALA A 24 -3.13 -6.48 3.39
N GLY A 25 -3.38 -7.37 4.35
CA GLY A 25 -4.02 -7.04 5.64
C GLY A 25 -5.42 -6.43 5.49
N ILE A 26 -6.12 -6.73 4.38
CA ILE A 26 -7.42 -6.15 4.05
C ILE A 26 -8.44 -6.54 5.11
N GLY A 27 -9.07 -5.54 5.74
CA GLY A 27 -10.06 -5.72 6.82
C GLY A 27 -9.45 -5.85 8.22
N VAL A 28 -8.22 -6.37 8.36
CA VAL A 28 -7.56 -6.49 9.67
C VAL A 28 -7.16 -5.13 10.20
N LEU A 29 -6.51 -4.30 9.37
CA LEU A 29 -6.12 -2.94 9.77
C LEU A 29 -7.35 -2.11 10.12
N GLU A 30 -8.41 -2.16 9.32
CA GLU A 30 -9.66 -1.44 9.56
C GLU A 30 -10.33 -1.87 10.86
N ALA A 31 -10.43 -3.18 11.10
CA ALA A 31 -11.05 -3.71 12.30
C ALA A 31 -10.29 -3.27 13.56
N VAL A 32 -8.97 -3.37 13.55
CA VAL A 32 -8.13 -2.98 14.70
C VAL A 32 -8.15 -1.47 14.92
N PHE A 33 -8.05 -0.66 13.85
CA PHE A 33 -8.14 0.79 13.97
C PHE A 33 -9.52 1.24 14.46
N ILE A 34 -10.61 0.68 13.92
CA ILE A 34 -11.96 1.02 14.38
C ILE A 34 -12.15 0.57 15.83
N ALA A 35 -11.68 -0.62 16.22
CA ALA A 35 -11.81 -1.11 17.58
C ALA A 35 -11.04 -0.26 18.60
N LEU A 36 -9.82 0.16 18.27
CA LEU A 36 -8.95 0.91 19.19
C LEU A 36 -9.17 2.43 19.15
N LEU A 37 -9.61 3.01 18.03
CA LEU A 37 -10.00 4.42 17.93
C LEU A 37 -11.50 4.67 18.19
N ALA A 38 -12.32 3.63 18.40
CA ALA A 38 -13.75 3.81 18.72
C ALA A 38 -13.99 4.69 19.96
N GLY A 39 -13.02 4.79 20.87
CA GLY A 39 -13.08 5.65 22.04
C GLY A 39 -12.69 7.12 21.79
N GLU A 40 -12.11 7.47 20.65
CA GLU A 40 -11.90 8.86 20.25
C GLU A 40 -13.08 9.38 19.41
N HIS A 41 -13.37 10.67 19.46
CA HIS A 41 -14.44 11.35 18.71
C HIS A 41 -14.25 11.35 17.17
N THR A 42 -13.42 10.45 16.64
CA THR A 42 -13.13 10.36 15.21
C THR A 42 -14.19 9.51 14.53
N SER A 43 -14.83 10.06 13.49
CA SER A 43 -15.81 9.32 12.68
C SER A 43 -15.16 8.10 12.03
N LYS A 44 -15.85 6.95 12.09
CA LYS A 44 -15.43 5.70 11.42
C LYS A 44 -15.14 5.92 9.93
N GLY A 45 -15.91 6.79 9.28
CA GLY A 45 -15.70 7.13 7.87
C GLY A 45 -14.34 7.80 7.62
N THR A 46 -13.90 8.68 8.51
CA THR A 46 -12.58 9.34 8.43
C THR A 46 -11.44 8.35 8.60
N ILE A 47 -11.58 7.38 9.52
CA ILE A 47 -10.58 6.34 9.74
C ILE A 47 -10.43 5.47 8.49
N ILE A 48 -11.55 5.01 7.91
CA ILE A 48 -11.54 4.20 6.69
C ILE A 48 -10.95 4.99 5.52
N ALA A 49 -11.33 6.26 5.36
CA ALA A 49 -10.77 7.12 4.32
C ALA A 49 -9.24 7.30 4.47
N ALA A 50 -8.75 7.50 5.69
CA ALA A 50 -7.32 7.62 5.97
C ALA A 50 -6.57 6.30 5.66
N LEU A 51 -7.12 5.15 6.03
CA LEU A 51 -6.53 3.84 5.71
C LEU A 51 -6.54 3.56 4.21
N LEU A 52 -7.58 3.97 3.49
CA LEU A 52 -7.63 3.87 2.03
C LEU A 52 -6.56 4.77 1.38
N ALA A 53 -6.42 6.01 1.84
CA ALA A 53 -5.37 6.91 1.36
C ALA A 53 -3.97 6.34 1.64
N TYR A 54 -3.75 5.77 2.83
CA TYR A 54 -2.52 5.05 3.15
C TYR A 54 -2.22 3.93 2.13
N ARG A 55 -3.22 3.12 1.75
CA ARG A 55 -3.03 2.08 0.73
C ARG A 55 -2.68 2.65 -0.64
N VAL A 56 -3.34 3.72 -1.06
CA VAL A 56 -3.00 4.38 -2.33
C VAL A 56 -1.54 4.83 -2.33
N LEU A 57 -1.10 5.47 -1.25
CA LEU A 57 0.25 6.01 -1.13
C LEU A 57 1.34 4.93 -1.05
N TYR A 58 1.10 3.84 -0.32
CA TYR A 58 2.13 2.84 -0.04
C TYR A 58 2.05 1.59 -0.91
N TYR A 59 0.92 1.30 -1.55
CA TYR A 59 0.72 0.09 -2.35
C TYR A 59 0.57 0.44 -3.83
N PHE A 60 -0.37 1.34 -4.16
CA PHE A 60 -0.68 1.65 -5.56
C PHE A 60 0.36 2.55 -6.21
N ILE A 61 0.83 3.61 -5.54
CA ILE A 61 1.84 4.50 -6.10
C ILE A 61 3.15 3.74 -6.44
N PRO A 62 3.74 2.96 -5.52
CA PRO A 62 4.95 2.20 -5.84
C PRO A 62 4.73 1.17 -6.94
N LEU A 63 3.57 0.52 -6.97
CA LEU A 63 3.23 -0.43 -8.03
C LEU A 63 3.14 0.24 -9.40
N LEU A 64 2.51 1.41 -9.49
CA LEU A 64 2.43 2.19 -10.72
C LEU A 64 3.81 2.66 -11.20
N LEU A 65 4.64 3.14 -10.28
CA LEU A 65 6.01 3.55 -10.60
C LEU A 65 6.84 2.37 -11.12
N ALA A 66 6.75 1.21 -10.45
CA ALA A 66 7.43 0.00 -10.90
C ALA A 66 6.95 -0.44 -12.28
N LEU A 67 5.64 -0.40 -12.54
CA LEU A 67 5.06 -0.76 -13.82
C LEU A 67 5.52 0.17 -14.95
N ILE A 68 5.51 1.48 -14.72
CA ILE A 68 5.98 2.46 -15.71
C ILE A 68 7.47 2.25 -15.99
N CYS A 69 8.28 2.08 -14.95
CA CYS A 69 9.71 1.83 -15.10
C CYS A 69 9.97 0.55 -15.91
N TYR A 70 9.25 -0.52 -15.60
CA TYR A 70 9.34 -1.79 -16.31
C TYR A 70 8.99 -1.64 -17.80
N LEU A 71 7.87 -0.98 -18.13
CA LEU A 71 7.45 -0.76 -19.52
C LEU A 71 8.45 0.08 -20.31
N LEU A 72 9.05 1.10 -19.68
CA LEU A 72 10.10 1.90 -20.31
C LEU A 72 11.34 1.05 -20.62
N LEU A 73 11.79 0.24 -19.67
CA LEU A 73 12.93 -0.66 -19.86
C LEU A 73 12.67 -1.71 -20.95
N GLU A 74 11.47 -2.32 -20.95
CA GLU A 74 11.09 -3.31 -21.95
C GLU A 74 11.02 -2.69 -23.37
N SER A 75 10.47 -1.49 -23.49
CA SER A 75 10.41 -0.76 -24.77
C SER A 75 11.80 -0.44 -25.31
N GLN A 76 12.71 0.01 -24.44
CA GLN A 76 14.10 0.29 -24.79
C GLN A 76 14.84 -0.99 -25.23
N ALA A 77 14.63 -2.10 -24.53
CA ALA A 77 15.24 -3.39 -24.86
C ALA A 77 14.75 -3.93 -26.22
N LYS A 78 13.45 -3.79 -26.52
CA LYS A 78 12.89 -4.17 -27.84
C LYS A 78 13.48 -3.32 -28.97
N LYS A 79 13.62 -2.00 -28.77
CA LYS A 79 14.24 -1.10 -29.75
C LYS A 79 15.70 -1.45 -30.02
N LEU A 80 16.48 -1.78 -28.99
CA LEU A 80 17.89 -2.18 -29.17
C LEU A 80 18.02 -3.49 -29.95
N ARG A 81 17.16 -4.49 -29.67
CA ARG A 81 17.15 -5.76 -30.40
C ARG A 81 16.82 -5.59 -31.88
N ALA A 82 15.75 -4.85 -32.20
CA ALA A 82 15.36 -4.62 -33.59
C ALA A 82 16.43 -3.86 -34.40
N LYS A 83 17.15 -2.93 -33.76
CA LYS A 83 18.24 -2.19 -34.41
C LYS A 83 19.46 -3.07 -34.72
N ASN A 84 19.76 -4.04 -33.85
CA ASN A 84 20.86 -4.98 -34.07
C ASN A 84 20.55 -6.01 -35.16
N GLU A 85 19.30 -6.47 -35.25
CA GLU A 85 18.86 -7.39 -36.32
C GLU A 85 18.87 -6.71 -37.70
N ALA A 86 18.50 -5.43 -37.78
CA ALA A 86 18.54 -4.67 -39.04
C ALA A 86 19.97 -4.26 -39.48
N ALA A 87 20.97 -4.41 -38.61
CA ALA A 87 22.36 -4.09 -38.89
C ALA A 87 23.21 -5.33 -39.27
N MET A 88 22.59 -6.52 -39.29
CA MET A 88 23.19 -7.80 -39.70
C MET A 88 22.68 -8.18 -41.09
#